data_AF-A0A257JDX8-F1
#
_entry.id   AF-A0A257JDX8-F1
#
_cell.length_a   1.000
_cell.length_b   1.000
_cell.length_c   1.000
_cell.angle_alpha   90.00
_cell.angle_beta   90.00
_cell.angle_gamma   90.00
#
_symmetry.space_group_name_H-M   'P 1'
#
loop_
_entity.id
_entity.type
_entity.pdbx_description
1 polymer ?
#
loop_
_entity_poly.entity_id
_entity_poly.type
_entity_poly.pdbx_seq_one_letter_code
_entity_poly.pdbx_strand_id
1 'polypeptide(L)'
;MVLPTIAGSTVDRGAGTAAFDGKDVLAGQGELYWNAALRLSWPAAPAADTALPAKAAAARLLMQASFGPTPAEITRVAAMTPAAWIAEQQALPFTPDYVNFVQAKYSKGDAYRPGGASFDQSWVTQQFWASAAKANDQLRRRTGWALHQIFMASHADSNLWANTRAYANYLDTLNKYAFGNYRTLLEEVALSPAMGIYLSHLRNRKEDATTGRVPDENFAREVM
;
A
#
# COMPACT_ATOMS: atom_id res chain seq x y z
N MET A 1 0.63 -7.00 -30.97
CA MET A 1 1.71 -6.57 -31.88
C MET A 1 1.11 -6.45 -33.26
N VAL A 2 1.24 -5.30 -33.93
CA VAL A 2 0.71 -5.09 -35.29
C VAL A 2 1.74 -5.66 -36.27
N LEU A 3 1.37 -6.70 -37.02
CA LEU A 3 2.23 -7.34 -38.01
C LEU A 3 1.80 -6.93 -39.43
N PRO A 4 2.74 -6.80 -40.39
CA PRO A 4 2.42 -6.53 -41.79
C PRO A 4 1.57 -7.61 -42.48
N THR A 5 1.43 -8.77 -41.84
CA THR A 5 0.71 -9.96 -42.34
C THR A 5 -0.62 -10.21 -41.63
N ILE A 6 -1.08 -9.31 -40.75
CA ILE A 6 -2.37 -9.51 -40.07
C ILE A 6 -3.54 -9.51 -41.07
N ALA A 7 -4.60 -10.25 -40.76
CA ALA A 7 -5.84 -10.18 -41.54
C ALA A 7 -6.34 -8.72 -41.61
N GLY A 8 -6.69 -8.25 -42.82
CA GLY A 8 -7.10 -6.87 -43.08
C GLY A 8 -5.95 -5.87 -43.31
N SER A 9 -4.70 -6.35 -43.35
CA SER A 9 -3.56 -5.59 -43.87
C SER A 9 -3.44 -5.76 -45.39
N THR A 10 -3.03 -4.69 -46.07
CA THR A 10 -2.80 -4.68 -47.50
C THR A 10 -1.58 -3.86 -47.87
N VAL A 11 -0.99 -4.09 -49.04
CA VAL A 11 0.12 -3.29 -49.57
C VAL A 11 -0.32 -2.67 -50.88
N ASP A 12 -0.38 -1.34 -50.93
CA ASP A 12 -0.70 -0.59 -52.14
C ASP A 12 0.61 -0.19 -52.85
N ARG A 13 0.81 -0.68 -54.08
CA ARG A 13 2.07 -0.53 -54.82
C ARG A 13 2.14 0.76 -55.64
N GLY A 14 1.14 1.63 -55.56
CA GLY A 14 1.19 2.91 -56.25
C GLY A 14 2.37 3.78 -55.77
N ALA A 15 2.83 4.69 -56.62
CA ALA A 15 3.86 5.67 -56.27
C ALA A 15 3.24 7.01 -55.88
N GLY A 16 3.81 7.69 -54.87
CA GLY A 16 3.30 8.98 -54.40
C GLY A 16 1.86 8.86 -53.88
N THR A 17 0.94 9.69 -54.38
CA THR A 17 -0.47 9.66 -53.98
C THR A 17 -1.21 8.40 -54.46
N ALA A 18 -0.72 7.74 -55.51
CA ALA A 18 -1.30 6.48 -55.98
C ALA A 18 -1.11 5.35 -54.95
N ALA A 19 -0.12 5.44 -54.05
CA ALA A 19 0.05 4.48 -52.93
C ALA A 19 -1.11 4.52 -51.92
N PHE A 20 -2.08 5.42 -52.13
CA PHE A 20 -3.17 5.68 -51.20
C PHE A 20 -4.56 5.48 -51.82
N ASP A 21 -4.64 5.13 -53.10
CA ASP A 21 -5.91 5.15 -53.86
C ASP A 21 -6.67 3.81 -53.82
N GLY A 22 -6.05 2.75 -53.32
CA GLY A 22 -6.68 1.45 -53.13
C GLY A 22 -6.87 0.65 -54.42
N LYS A 23 -6.14 0.98 -55.51
CA LYS A 23 -6.29 0.31 -56.80
C LYS A 23 -5.25 -0.77 -57.09
N ASP A 24 -3.99 -0.59 -56.70
CA ASP A 24 -2.91 -1.59 -56.90
C ASP A 24 -2.54 -2.28 -55.59
N VAL A 25 -3.52 -3.01 -55.04
CA VAL A 25 -3.47 -3.52 -53.66
C VAL A 25 -3.21 -5.02 -53.63
N LEU A 26 -2.20 -5.43 -52.86
CA LEU A 26 -1.89 -6.81 -52.52
C LEU A 26 -2.23 -7.12 -51.06
N ALA A 27 -2.30 -8.40 -50.70
CA ALA A 27 -2.37 -8.81 -49.31
C ALA A 27 -1.12 -8.36 -48.54
N GLY A 28 -1.29 -8.08 -47.24
CA GLY A 28 -0.18 -7.76 -46.35
C GLY A 28 0.88 -8.86 -46.33
N GLN A 29 2.15 -8.45 -46.39
CA GLN A 29 3.31 -9.33 -46.50
C GLN A 29 4.48 -8.77 -45.66
N GLY A 30 5.40 -9.64 -45.24
CA GLY A 30 6.50 -9.27 -44.34
C GLY A 30 7.65 -8.50 -45.01
N GLU A 31 7.71 -8.50 -46.34
CA GLU A 31 8.80 -7.91 -47.13
C GLU A 31 8.22 -6.93 -48.17
N LEU A 32 8.95 -5.86 -48.46
CA LEU A 32 8.60 -4.87 -49.49
C LEU A 32 9.68 -4.84 -50.57
N TYR A 33 9.36 -5.38 -51.75
CA TYR A 33 10.31 -5.47 -52.88
C TYR A 33 10.23 -4.28 -53.85
N TRP A 34 9.36 -3.29 -53.57
CA TRP A 34 9.11 -2.11 -54.40
C TRP A 34 8.58 -0.95 -53.53
N ASN A 35 8.54 0.26 -54.11
CA ASN A 35 7.92 1.42 -53.47
C ASN A 35 6.42 1.17 -53.29
N ALA A 36 5.96 1.09 -52.04
CA ALA A 36 4.58 0.77 -51.71
C ALA A 36 4.19 1.35 -50.34
N ALA A 37 2.88 1.37 -50.04
CA ALA A 37 2.35 1.68 -48.72
C ALA A 37 1.69 0.45 -48.10
N LEU A 38 2.19 0.00 -46.94
CA LEU A 38 1.45 -0.93 -46.07
C LEU A 38 0.26 -0.18 -45.47
N ARG A 39 -0.93 -0.70 -45.71
CA ARG A 39 -2.21 -0.22 -45.19
C ARG A 39 -2.72 -1.21 -44.16
N LEU A 40 -3.17 -0.67 -43.03
CA LEU A 40 -3.79 -1.44 -41.97
C LEU A 40 -5.18 -0.85 -41.78
N SER A 41 -6.21 -1.68 -41.90
CA SER A 41 -7.52 -1.31 -41.38
C SER A 41 -7.44 -1.38 -39.86
N TRP A 42 -7.63 -0.24 -39.19
CA TRP A 42 -7.86 -0.29 -37.75
C TRP A 42 -9.14 -1.10 -37.54
N PRO A 43 -9.14 -2.16 -36.71
CA PRO A 43 -10.38 -2.85 -36.39
C PRO A 43 -11.37 -1.81 -35.86
N ALA A 44 -12.66 -1.99 -36.18
CA ALA A 44 -13.71 -1.08 -35.70
C ALA A 44 -13.45 -0.74 -34.23
N ALA A 45 -13.59 0.55 -33.86
CA ALA A 45 -13.29 1.01 -32.51
C ALA A 45 -13.92 0.02 -31.52
N PRO A 46 -13.14 -0.53 -30.57
CA PRO A 46 -13.68 -1.51 -29.64
C PRO A 46 -14.93 -0.91 -29.01
N ALA A 47 -16.00 -1.69 -28.93
CA ALA A 47 -17.24 -1.25 -28.31
C ALA A 47 -16.91 -0.62 -26.95
N ALA A 48 -17.42 0.59 -26.71
CA ALA A 48 -17.12 1.32 -25.49
C ALA A 48 -17.50 0.43 -24.29
N ASP A 49 -16.52 0.12 -23.44
CA ASP A 49 -16.78 -0.60 -22.19
C ASP A 49 -17.62 0.31 -21.30
N THR A 50 -18.92 0.02 -21.22
CA THR A 50 -19.88 0.81 -20.43
C THR A 50 -19.54 0.78 -18.93
N ALA A 51 -18.74 -0.18 -18.47
CA ALA A 51 -18.24 -0.26 -17.10
C ALA A 51 -16.95 0.56 -16.87
N LEU A 52 -16.34 1.14 -17.91
CA LEU A 52 -15.08 1.89 -17.78
C LEU A 52 -15.14 3.04 -16.76
N PRO A 53 -16.20 3.88 -16.72
CA PRO A 53 -16.31 4.91 -15.69
C PRO A 53 -16.36 4.34 -14.27
N ALA A 54 -17.09 3.24 -14.06
CA ALA A 54 -17.18 2.57 -12.78
C ALA A 54 -15.85 1.95 -12.35
N LYS A 55 -15.13 1.31 -13.28
CA LYS A 55 -13.77 0.78 -13.06
C LYS A 55 -12.78 1.90 -12.71
N ALA A 56 -12.87 3.05 -13.38
CA ALA A 56 -12.02 4.20 -13.07
C ALA A 56 -12.31 4.77 -11.67
N ALA A 57 -13.59 4.87 -11.29
CA ALA A 57 -14.00 5.30 -9.95
C ALA A 57 -13.53 4.31 -8.86
N ALA A 58 -13.68 3.01 -9.11
CA ALA A 58 -13.19 1.94 -8.23
C ALA A 58 -11.66 2.00 -8.05
N ALA A 59 -10.91 2.15 -9.15
CA ALA A 59 -9.46 2.30 -9.10
C ALA A 59 -9.04 3.52 -8.28
N ARG A 60 -9.71 4.67 -8.46
CA ARG A 60 -9.44 5.89 -7.67
C ARG A 60 -9.69 5.68 -6.19
N LEU A 61 -10.83 5.08 -5.81
CA LEU A 61 -11.14 4.77 -4.42
C LEU A 61 -10.04 3.90 -3.80
N LEU A 62 -9.71 2.79 -4.46
CA LEU A 62 -8.70 1.84 -3.97
C LEU A 62 -7.31 2.48 -3.87
N MET A 63 -6.88 3.28 -4.84
CA MET A 63 -5.59 4.01 -4.73
C MET A 63 -5.52 4.97 -3.53
N GLN A 64 -6.66 5.51 -3.08
CA GLN A 64 -6.70 6.42 -1.93
C GLN A 64 -6.85 5.67 -0.61
N ALA A 65 -7.63 4.59 -0.61
CA ALA A 65 -8.11 3.89 0.57
C ALA A 65 -7.39 2.56 0.87
N SER A 66 -6.53 2.07 -0.03
CA SER A 66 -5.68 0.89 0.17
C SER A 66 -4.21 1.20 -0.12
N PHE A 67 -3.34 0.18 -0.13
CA PHE A 67 -1.97 0.28 -0.63
C PHE A 67 -1.83 0.03 -2.14
N GLY A 68 -2.94 -0.10 -2.86
CA GLY A 68 -2.98 -0.27 -4.30
C GLY A 68 -4.08 -1.24 -4.73
N PRO A 69 -4.73 -0.99 -5.88
CA PRO A 69 -5.70 -1.90 -6.43
C PRO A 69 -5.05 -3.11 -7.14
N THR A 70 -5.78 -4.23 -7.17
CA THR A 70 -5.57 -5.30 -8.17
C THR A 70 -6.64 -5.21 -9.26
N PRO A 71 -6.41 -5.74 -10.47
CA PRO A 71 -7.43 -5.78 -11.52
C PRO A 71 -8.72 -6.49 -11.08
N ALA A 72 -8.60 -7.52 -10.24
CA ALA A 72 -9.72 -8.25 -9.66
C ALA A 72 -10.53 -7.38 -8.69
N GLU A 73 -9.84 -6.66 -7.78
CA GLU A 73 -10.47 -5.72 -6.86
C GLU A 73 -11.18 -4.57 -7.60
N ILE A 74 -10.57 -4.00 -8.65
CA ILE A 74 -11.22 -2.95 -9.45
C ILE A 74 -12.52 -3.47 -10.06
N THR A 75 -12.51 -4.68 -10.61
CA THR A 75 -13.70 -5.29 -11.21
C THR A 75 -14.79 -5.54 -10.16
N ARG A 76 -14.42 -6.04 -8.98
CA ARG A 76 -15.34 -6.26 -7.85
C ARG A 76 -15.95 -4.95 -7.36
N VAL A 77 -15.11 -3.94 -7.12
CA VAL A 77 -15.52 -2.65 -6.56
C VAL A 77 -16.32 -1.81 -7.57
N ALA A 78 -16.08 -1.97 -8.87
CA ALA A 78 -16.89 -1.34 -9.91
C ALA A 78 -18.37 -1.76 -9.89
N ALA A 79 -18.69 -2.89 -9.26
CA ALA A 79 -20.06 -3.40 -9.12
C ALA A 79 -20.74 -2.96 -7.80
N MET A 80 -20.11 -2.11 -6.99
CA MET A 80 -20.66 -1.64 -5.72
C MET A 80 -20.42 -0.14 -5.48
N THR A 81 -21.07 0.40 -4.46
CA THR A 81 -20.85 1.80 -4.06
C THR A 81 -19.61 1.91 -3.17
N PRO A 82 -18.94 3.07 -3.13
CA PRO A 82 -17.83 3.31 -2.20
C PRO A 82 -18.22 3.07 -0.74
N ALA A 83 -19.44 3.44 -0.35
CA ALA A 83 -19.94 3.23 1.01
C ALA A 83 -20.07 1.74 1.36
N ALA A 84 -20.52 0.90 0.43
CA ALA A 84 -20.59 -0.54 0.63
C ALA A 84 -19.20 -1.15 0.84
N TRP A 85 -18.22 -0.77 0.01
CA TRP A 85 -16.84 -1.23 0.17
C TRP A 85 -16.21 -0.79 1.50
N ILE A 86 -16.43 0.46 1.92
CA ILE A 86 -15.96 0.96 3.23
C ILE A 86 -16.58 0.15 4.37
N ALA A 87 -17.89 -0.11 4.32
CA ALA A 87 -18.59 -0.90 5.33
C ALA A 87 -18.05 -2.35 5.39
N GLU A 88 -17.81 -2.98 4.25
CA GLU A 88 -17.16 -4.30 4.19
C GLU A 88 -15.78 -4.29 4.86
N GLN A 89 -14.96 -3.29 4.55
CA GLN A 89 -13.61 -3.15 5.12
C GLN A 89 -13.63 -2.88 6.63
N GLN A 90 -14.58 -2.09 7.12
CA GLN A 90 -14.75 -1.80 8.54
C GLN A 90 -15.23 -3.02 9.33
N ALA A 91 -16.01 -3.90 8.70
CA ALA A 91 -16.52 -5.13 9.30
C ALA A 91 -15.44 -6.21 9.47
N LEU A 92 -14.32 -6.12 8.75
CA LEU A 92 -13.22 -7.07 8.90
C LEU A 92 -12.58 -6.97 10.30
N PRO A 93 -12.41 -8.11 11.00
CA PRO A 93 -11.86 -8.11 12.34
C PRO A 93 -10.40 -7.66 12.35
N PHE A 94 -9.99 -7.01 13.44
CA PHE A 94 -8.60 -6.70 13.68
C PHE A 94 -7.79 -7.97 14.02
N THR A 95 -6.57 -8.06 13.49
CA THR A 95 -5.60 -9.11 13.83
C THR A 95 -4.23 -8.47 14.19
N PRO A 96 -3.58 -8.87 15.30
CA PRO A 96 -2.28 -8.34 15.72
C PRO A 96 -1.12 -8.97 14.94
N ASP A 97 -1.10 -8.78 13.62
CA ASP A 97 -0.19 -9.48 12.72
C ASP A 97 1.28 -9.10 12.93
N TYR A 98 1.57 -7.87 13.38
CA TYR A 98 2.95 -7.45 13.63
C TYR A 98 3.54 -8.17 14.84
N VAL A 99 2.84 -8.16 15.98
CA VAL A 99 3.29 -8.87 17.18
C VAL A 99 3.36 -10.37 16.92
N ASN A 100 2.36 -10.95 16.24
CA ASN A 100 2.36 -12.38 15.90
C ASN A 100 3.57 -12.75 15.03
N PHE A 101 3.89 -11.93 14.02
CA PHE A 101 5.05 -12.16 13.16
C PHE A 101 6.37 -12.11 13.94
N VAL A 102 6.59 -11.09 14.77
CA VAL A 102 7.81 -10.96 15.59
C VAL A 102 7.89 -12.08 16.63
N GLN A 103 6.76 -12.41 17.27
CA GLN A 103 6.71 -13.47 18.27
C GLN A 103 7.03 -14.84 17.66
N ALA A 104 6.57 -15.12 16.43
CA ALA A 104 6.92 -16.34 15.71
C ALA A 104 8.43 -16.46 15.45
N LYS A 105 9.15 -15.35 15.28
CA LYS A 105 10.63 -15.35 15.19
C LYS A 105 11.25 -15.63 16.55
N TYR A 106 10.81 -14.93 17.60
CA TYR A 106 11.32 -15.13 18.96
C TYR A 106 11.10 -16.55 19.48
N SER A 107 10.02 -17.22 19.07
CA SER A 107 9.74 -18.62 19.43
C SER A 107 10.72 -19.63 18.83
N LYS A 108 11.60 -19.23 17.90
CA LYS A 108 12.68 -20.07 17.37
C LYS A 108 13.87 -20.21 18.32
N GLY A 109 13.90 -19.46 19.41
CA GLY A 109 14.93 -19.54 20.46
C GLY A 109 15.70 -18.23 20.66
N ASP A 110 16.62 -18.25 21.63
CA ASP A 110 17.32 -17.05 22.10
C ASP A 110 18.17 -16.36 21.03
N ALA A 111 18.68 -17.11 20.04
CA ALA A 111 19.39 -16.54 18.89
C ALA A 111 18.54 -15.53 18.10
N TYR A 112 17.21 -15.61 18.16
CA TYR A 112 16.29 -14.71 17.45
C TYR A 112 15.72 -13.58 18.32
N ARG A 113 16.11 -13.50 19.60
CA ARG A 113 15.70 -12.43 20.53
C ARG A 113 16.72 -11.28 20.53
N PRO A 114 16.38 -10.08 21.02
CA PRO A 114 17.32 -8.96 21.05
C PRO A 114 18.68 -9.35 21.65
N GLY A 115 19.77 -9.09 20.92
CA GLY A 115 21.14 -9.48 21.28
C GLY A 115 21.58 -10.86 20.76
N GLY A 116 20.67 -11.66 20.20
CA GLY A 116 20.99 -12.94 19.57
C GLY A 116 21.55 -12.79 18.16
N ALA A 117 22.35 -13.78 17.72
CA ALA A 117 23.06 -13.75 16.43
C ALA A 117 22.15 -13.83 15.18
N SER A 118 20.87 -14.16 15.35
CA SER A 118 19.86 -14.26 14.29
C SER A 118 18.71 -13.26 14.48
N PHE A 119 18.85 -12.30 15.39
CA PHE A 119 17.89 -11.22 15.56
C PHE A 119 18.01 -10.20 14.42
N ASP A 120 16.87 -9.81 13.86
CA ASP A 120 16.80 -8.86 12.77
C ASP A 120 15.62 -7.91 12.99
N GLN A 121 15.93 -6.62 13.11
CA GLN A 121 14.98 -5.56 13.43
C GLN A 121 14.06 -5.26 12.23
N SER A 122 14.46 -5.63 11.01
CA SER A 122 13.68 -5.38 9.80
C SER A 122 12.40 -6.21 9.71
N TRP A 123 12.18 -7.18 10.61
CA TRP A 123 10.98 -8.02 10.64
C TRP A 123 9.67 -7.22 10.65
N VAL A 124 9.63 -6.08 11.34
CA VAL A 124 8.43 -5.23 11.34
C VAL A 124 8.18 -4.63 9.96
N THR A 125 9.24 -4.14 9.30
CA THR A 125 9.16 -3.61 7.93
C THR A 125 8.79 -4.70 6.92
N GLN A 126 9.31 -5.92 7.08
CA GLN A 126 8.92 -7.08 6.27
C GLN A 126 7.41 -7.35 6.41
N GLN A 127 6.90 -7.33 7.64
CA GLN A 127 5.48 -7.55 7.90
C GLN A 127 4.60 -6.40 7.38
N PHE A 128 5.08 -5.16 7.41
CA PHE A 128 4.40 -4.02 6.80
C PHE A 128 4.19 -4.25 5.30
N TRP A 129 5.24 -4.57 4.55
CA TRP A 129 5.12 -4.78 3.11
C TRP A 129 4.29 -6.02 2.75
N ALA A 130 4.40 -7.09 3.54
CA ALA A 130 3.55 -8.27 3.37
C ALA A 130 2.06 -7.92 3.54
N SER A 131 1.72 -7.13 4.57
CA SER A 131 0.35 -6.71 4.86
C SER A 131 -0.16 -5.70 3.85
N ALA A 132 0.64 -4.71 3.46
CA ALA A 132 0.31 -3.75 2.42
C ALA A 132 -0.07 -4.46 1.11
N ALA A 133 0.67 -5.50 0.73
CA ALA A 133 0.42 -6.23 -0.51
C ALA A 133 -0.75 -7.23 -0.44
N LYS A 134 -1.03 -7.85 0.72
CA LYS A 134 -1.88 -9.05 0.80
C LYS A 134 -2.98 -9.03 1.85
N ALA A 135 -2.99 -8.08 2.79
CA ALA A 135 -3.99 -8.08 3.84
C ALA A 135 -5.38 -7.78 3.27
N ASN A 136 -6.40 -8.45 3.79
CA ASN A 136 -7.79 -8.24 3.36
C ASN A 136 -8.37 -6.92 3.90
N ASP A 137 -7.89 -6.45 5.05
CA ASP A 137 -8.32 -5.23 5.76
C ASP A 137 -7.54 -3.98 5.33
N GLN A 138 -7.39 -3.80 4.01
CA GLN A 138 -6.61 -2.72 3.40
C GLN A 138 -6.94 -1.33 3.94
N LEU A 139 -8.22 -1.01 4.15
CA LEU A 139 -8.61 0.29 4.71
C LEU A 139 -8.05 0.47 6.12
N ARG A 140 -8.09 -0.57 6.96
CA ARG A 140 -7.55 -0.54 8.33
C ARG A 140 -6.05 -0.28 8.30
N ARG A 141 -5.32 -0.95 7.41
CA ARG A 141 -3.87 -0.76 7.24
C ARG A 141 -3.54 0.64 6.74
N ARG A 142 -4.30 1.16 5.78
CA ARG A 142 -4.10 2.50 5.23
C ARG A 142 -4.37 3.58 6.29
N THR A 143 -5.42 3.43 7.08
CA THR A 143 -5.75 4.33 8.19
C THR A 143 -4.73 4.22 9.32
N GLY A 144 -4.33 3.00 9.71
CA GLY A 144 -3.27 2.79 10.71
C GLY A 144 -1.95 3.43 10.30
N TRP A 145 -1.59 3.36 9.00
CA TRP A 145 -0.44 4.08 8.46
C TRP A 145 -0.59 5.60 8.53
N ALA A 146 -1.76 6.14 8.19
CA ALA A 146 -2.02 7.58 8.34
C ALA A 146 -1.91 8.01 9.82
N LEU A 147 -2.41 7.21 10.76
CA LEU A 147 -2.27 7.44 12.19
C LEU A 147 -0.80 7.38 12.64
N HIS A 148 0.04 6.53 12.02
CA HIS A 148 1.48 6.51 12.30
C HIS A 148 2.19 7.81 11.89
N GLN A 149 1.69 8.50 10.86
CA GLN A 149 2.21 9.82 10.48
C GLN A 149 1.79 10.94 11.44
N ILE A 150 0.73 10.71 12.24
CA ILE A 150 0.25 11.66 13.26
C ILE A 150 0.93 11.36 14.60
N PHE A 151 0.82 10.12 15.05
CA PHE A 151 1.52 9.62 16.23
C PHE A 151 2.84 8.99 15.78
N MET A 152 3.82 9.84 15.52
CA MET A 152 5.10 9.38 14.97
C MET A 152 5.93 8.66 16.04
N ALA A 153 6.40 7.46 15.70
CA ALA A 153 7.46 6.77 16.41
C ALA A 153 8.38 6.09 15.39
N SER A 154 9.68 6.35 15.46
CA SER A 154 10.65 5.82 14.48
C SER A 154 11.37 4.59 15.01
N HIS A 155 11.25 3.45 14.32
CA HIS A 155 12.01 2.24 14.67
C HIS A 155 13.51 2.37 14.37
N ALA A 156 13.92 3.38 13.61
CA ALA A 156 15.33 3.68 13.36
C ALA A 156 16.00 4.38 14.55
N ASP A 157 15.23 4.84 15.54
CA ASP A 157 15.77 5.41 16.77
C ASP A 157 16.60 4.38 17.55
N SER A 158 17.77 4.77 18.05
CA SER A 158 18.71 3.85 18.71
C SER A 158 18.17 3.26 20.01
N ASN A 159 17.28 3.95 20.71
CA ASN A 159 16.63 3.44 21.92
C ASN A 159 15.48 2.48 21.57
N LEU A 160 14.86 2.62 20.40
CA LEU A 160 13.73 1.78 19.97
C LEU A 160 14.15 0.60 19.09
N TRP A 161 15.32 0.67 18.45
CA TRP A 161 15.84 -0.30 17.49
C TRP A 161 15.80 -1.75 17.99
N ALA A 162 16.28 -2.00 19.22
CA ALA A 162 16.27 -3.35 19.81
C ALA A 162 14.89 -3.77 20.38
N ASN A 163 13.92 -2.86 20.43
CA ASN A 163 12.59 -3.05 21.01
C ASN A 163 11.54 -3.44 19.95
N THR A 164 11.92 -4.33 19.03
CA THR A 164 11.11 -4.73 17.85
C THR A 164 9.71 -5.22 18.20
N ARG A 165 9.54 -6.01 19.27
CA ARG A 165 8.20 -6.47 19.71
C ARG A 165 7.33 -5.33 20.26
N ALA A 166 7.93 -4.34 20.95
CA ALA A 166 7.19 -3.18 21.42
C ALA A 166 6.73 -2.31 20.24
N TYR A 167 7.61 -2.10 19.26
CA TYR A 167 7.25 -1.37 18.04
C TYR A 167 6.22 -2.11 17.18
N ALA A 168 6.29 -3.44 17.12
CA ALA A 168 5.25 -4.26 16.49
C ALA A 168 3.88 -4.05 17.16
N ASN A 169 3.83 -4.06 18.50
CA ASN A 169 2.61 -3.79 19.25
C ASN A 169 2.08 -2.37 19.01
N TYR A 170 2.97 -1.38 18.87
CA TYR A 170 2.59 -0.03 18.53
C TYR A 170 1.82 0.07 17.21
N LEU A 171 2.33 -0.57 16.14
CA LEU A 171 1.64 -0.61 14.85
C LEU A 171 0.32 -1.38 14.90
N ASP A 172 0.28 -2.48 15.66
CA ASP A 172 -0.97 -3.22 15.91
C ASP A 172 -2.01 -2.36 16.64
N THR A 173 -1.61 -1.55 17.61
CA THR A 173 -2.49 -0.60 18.32
C THR A 173 -3.09 0.42 17.35
N LEU A 174 -2.29 1.01 16.46
CA LEU A 174 -2.79 1.95 15.44
C LEU A 174 -3.83 1.28 14.52
N ASN A 175 -3.59 0.03 14.12
CA ASN A 175 -4.55 -0.73 13.30
C ASN A 175 -5.82 -1.10 14.07
N LYS A 176 -5.68 -1.50 15.34
CA LYS A 176 -6.81 -1.84 16.23
C LYS A 176 -7.77 -0.67 16.37
N TYR A 177 -7.24 0.54 16.58
CA TYR A 177 -8.03 1.75 16.79
C TYR A 177 -8.26 2.58 15.52
N ALA A 178 -7.94 2.05 14.32
CA ALA A 178 -8.08 2.76 13.05
C ALA A 178 -9.48 3.35 12.81
N PHE A 179 -10.54 2.68 13.28
CA PHE A 179 -11.92 3.13 13.17
C PHE A 179 -12.55 3.49 14.53
N GLY A 180 -11.69 3.69 15.54
CA GLY A 180 -12.10 3.91 16.92
C GLY A 180 -12.18 5.37 17.32
N ASN A 181 -12.21 5.60 18.63
CA ASN A 181 -12.25 6.94 19.21
C ASN A 181 -10.84 7.50 19.43
N TYR A 182 -10.63 8.77 19.07
CA TYR A 182 -9.35 9.46 19.21
C TYR A 182 -8.84 9.49 20.65
N ARG A 183 -9.69 9.75 21.65
CA ARG A 183 -9.30 9.81 23.06
C ARG A 183 -8.75 8.46 23.53
N THR A 184 -9.39 7.36 23.15
CA THR A 184 -8.91 6.00 23.46
C THR A 184 -7.58 5.71 22.79
N LEU A 185 -7.45 6.05 21.50
CA LEU A 185 -6.18 5.88 20.79
C LEU A 185 -5.04 6.68 21.44
N LEU A 186 -5.29 7.94 21.78
CA LEU A 186 -4.31 8.81 22.44
C LEU A 186 -3.80 8.22 23.76
N GLU A 187 -4.71 7.65 24.55
CA GLU A 187 -4.35 6.97 25.81
C GLU A 187 -3.48 5.74 25.57
N GLU A 188 -3.84 4.91 24.60
CA GLU A 188 -3.09 3.71 24.24
C GLU A 188 -1.70 4.04 23.69
N VAL A 189 -1.58 5.13 22.91
CA VAL A 189 -0.30 5.66 22.44
C VAL A 189 0.55 6.14 23.63
N ALA A 190 -0.03 6.92 24.54
CA ALA A 190 0.66 7.46 25.71
C ALA A 190 1.20 6.35 26.64
N LEU A 191 0.47 5.24 26.76
CA LEU A 191 0.85 4.08 27.57
C LEU A 191 1.74 3.07 26.83
N SER A 192 1.94 3.24 25.52
CA SER A 192 2.71 2.29 24.75
C SER A 192 4.20 2.35 25.12
N PRO A 193 4.88 1.20 25.33
CA PRO A 193 6.31 1.20 25.59
C PRO A 193 7.13 1.82 24.45
N ALA A 194 6.69 1.64 23.19
CA ALA A 194 7.39 2.21 22.03
C ALA A 194 7.39 3.74 22.06
N MET A 195 6.24 4.38 22.31
CA MET A 195 6.16 5.84 22.42
C MET A 195 6.86 6.34 23.69
N GLY A 196 6.74 5.62 24.80
CA GLY A 196 7.45 5.92 26.05
C GLY A 196 8.96 5.99 25.87
N ILE A 197 9.52 5.09 25.06
CA ILE A 197 10.95 5.10 24.74
C ILE A 197 11.27 6.25 23.78
N TYR A 198 10.47 6.42 22.72
CA TYR A 198 10.73 7.39 21.66
C TYR A 198 10.66 8.84 22.14
N LEU A 199 9.67 9.17 22.98
CA LEU A 199 9.49 10.51 23.57
C LEU A 199 9.89 10.56 25.04
N SER A 200 10.76 9.63 25.47
CA SER A 200 11.47 9.59 26.75
C SER A 200 10.61 9.64 28.04
N HIS A 201 9.29 9.56 27.95
CA HIS A 201 8.40 9.58 29.11
C HIS A 201 8.18 8.21 29.77
N LEU A 202 8.85 7.15 29.29
CA LEU A 202 8.82 5.86 29.98
C LEU A 202 9.43 6.00 31.39
N ARG A 203 8.64 5.68 32.43
CA ARG A 203 9.00 5.90 33.84
C ARG A 203 9.21 7.37 34.22
N ASN A 204 8.55 8.29 33.52
CA ASN A 204 8.52 9.70 33.90
C ASN A 204 8.06 9.87 35.36
N ARG A 205 8.66 10.82 36.07
CA ARG A 205 8.37 11.10 37.48
C ARG A 205 7.97 12.55 37.64
N LYS A 206 7.04 12.80 38.57
CA LYS A 206 6.67 14.16 38.97
C LYS A 206 7.90 14.93 39.45
N GLU A 207 7.83 16.25 39.31
CA GLU A 207 8.72 17.21 39.94
C GLU A 207 9.05 16.84 41.40
N ASP A 208 10.30 17.07 41.78
CA ASP A 208 10.78 16.98 43.15
C ASP A 208 11.64 18.21 43.47
N ALA A 209 11.07 19.13 44.24
CA ALA A 209 11.70 20.40 44.63
C ALA A 209 12.93 20.23 45.54
N THR A 210 13.07 19.08 46.22
CA THR A 210 14.25 18.81 47.08
C THR A 210 15.45 18.40 46.24
N THR A 211 15.24 17.61 45.18
CA THR A 211 16.32 17.17 44.28
C THR A 211 16.50 18.06 43.05
N GLY A 212 15.56 18.98 42.80
CA GLY A 212 15.54 19.82 41.60
C GLY A 212 15.10 19.07 40.33
N ARG A 213 14.55 17.85 40.47
CA ARG A 213 14.09 17.06 39.32
C ARG A 213 12.83 17.68 38.73
N VAL A 214 12.83 17.88 37.42
CA VAL A 214 11.66 18.26 36.61
C VAL A 214 11.13 17.05 35.83
N PRO A 215 9.82 16.98 35.52
CA PRO A 215 9.26 15.91 34.69
C PRO A 215 9.73 16.02 33.24
N ASP A 216 9.75 14.89 32.54
CA ASP A 216 9.88 14.87 31.09
C ASP A 216 8.56 15.32 30.44
N GLU A 217 8.59 16.41 29.69
CA GLU A 217 7.41 17.00 29.05
C GLU A 217 7.38 16.76 27.54
N ASN A 218 8.30 15.96 26.99
CA ASN A 218 8.45 15.81 25.55
C ASN A 218 7.18 15.25 24.90
N PHE A 219 6.61 14.19 25.45
CA PHE A 219 5.33 13.65 24.98
C PHE A 219 4.20 14.69 25.00
N ALA A 220 4.11 15.49 26.07
CA ALA A 220 3.05 16.49 26.18
C ALA A 220 3.18 17.59 25.10
N ARG A 221 4.40 17.91 24.66
CA ARG A 221 4.64 18.89 23.60
C ARG A 221 4.37 18.34 22.21
N GLU A 222 4.77 17.09 21.94
CA GLU A 222 4.71 16.49 20.60
C GLU A 222 3.33 15.92 20.26
N VAL A 223 2.43 15.79 21.24
CA VAL A 223 1.08 15.25 21.05
C VAL A 223 0.00 16.33 20.83
N MET A 224 0.36 17.61 20.98
CA MET A 224 -0.50 18.78 20.75
C MET A 224 -0.31 19.36 19.34
#